data_AF-A0A7H4MZA6-F1
#
_entry.id   AF-A0A7H4MZA6-F1
#
_cell.length_a   1.000
_cell.length_b   1.000
_cell.length_c   1.000
_cell.angle_alpha   90.00
_cell.angle_beta   90.00
_cell.angle_gamma   90.00
#
_symmetry.space_group_name_H-M   'P 1'
#
loop_
_entity.id
_entity.type
_entity.pdbx_description
1 polymer ?
#
loop_
_entity_poly.entity_id
_entity_poly.type
_entity_poly.pdbx_seq_one_letter_code
_entity_poly.pdbx_strand_id
1 'polypeptide(L)'
;MLSGLSKAPGIHQQRWLIGVLNALVDTQIAWFEQVLSERRIAPADYPDDLPGVQRFRDGMLRTARQGSYEQIVTLMFGAEWMYYFWCRRASEHRQSDADVRRWVEMHAEDEFYQQAALAEERTRPLRHGAK
;
A
#
# COMPACT_ATOMS: atom_id res chain seq x y z
N MET A 1 -9.38 6.02 -5.67
CA MET A 1 -8.40 6.83 -4.91
C MET A 1 -9.00 8.10 -4.29
N LEU A 2 -9.74 8.95 -5.03
CA LEU A 2 -10.34 10.20 -4.50
C LEU A 2 -11.29 10.06 -3.29
N SER A 3 -11.84 8.87 -3.05
CA SER A 3 -12.84 8.64 -2.01
C SER A 3 -12.29 8.67 -0.57
N GLY A 4 -11.02 8.35 -0.36
CA GLY A 4 -10.41 8.45 0.98
C GLY A 4 -10.24 9.90 1.43
N LEU A 5 -9.85 10.77 0.50
CA LEU A 5 -9.66 12.20 0.75
C LEU A 5 -10.97 12.91 1.06
N SER A 6 -12.05 12.57 0.36
CA SER A 6 -13.38 13.14 0.60
C SER A 6 -14.02 12.69 1.91
N LYS A 7 -13.62 11.54 2.44
CA LYS A 7 -14.14 10.97 3.69
C LYS A 7 -13.31 11.33 4.91
N ALA A 8 -12.14 11.93 4.72
CA ALA A 8 -11.27 12.34 5.80
C ALA A 8 -11.95 13.42 6.67
N PRO A 9 -11.95 13.28 8.01
CA PRO A 9 -12.70 14.14 8.91
C PRO A 9 -12.11 15.56 9.06
N GLY A 10 -10.94 15.84 8.48
CA GLY A 10 -10.29 17.15 8.56
C GLY A 10 -9.06 17.29 7.66
N ILE A 11 -8.58 18.53 7.53
CA ILE A 11 -7.46 18.92 6.65
C ILE A 11 -6.16 18.17 7.00
N HIS A 12 -5.93 17.87 8.28
CA HIS A 12 -4.73 17.12 8.70
C HIS A 12 -4.74 15.67 8.17
N GLN A 13 -5.89 15.00 8.23
CA GLN A 13 -6.10 13.65 7.70
C GLN A 13 -6.01 13.63 6.16
N GLN A 14 -6.52 14.67 5.52
CA GLN A 14 -6.40 14.85 4.07
C GLN A 14 -4.95 15.01 3.61
N ARG A 15 -4.18 15.89 4.28
CA ARG A 15 -2.76 16.12 3.95
C ARG A 15 -1.92 14.86 4.15
N TRP A 16 -2.19 14.08 5.18
CA TRP A 16 -1.52 12.79 5.39
C TRP A 16 -1.85 11.80 4.27
N LEU A 17 -3.13 11.62 3.91
CA LEU A 17 -3.53 10.74 2.80
C LEU A 17 -2.88 11.18 1.47
N ILE A 18 -2.79 12.48 1.22
CA ILE A 18 -2.08 13.01 0.05
C ILE A 18 -0.60 12.63 0.11
N GLY A 19 0.07 12.75 1.27
CA GLY A 19 1.46 12.35 1.43
C GLY A 19 1.69 10.86 1.15
N VAL A 20 0.83 9.98 1.65
CA VAL A 20 0.88 8.53 1.38
C VAL A 20 0.65 8.25 -0.10
N LEU A 21 -0.36 8.88 -0.72
CA LEU A 21 -0.64 8.73 -2.14
C LEU A 21 0.51 9.25 -3.00
N ASN A 22 1.16 10.35 -2.62
CA ASN A 22 2.29 10.91 -3.34
C ASN A 22 3.50 9.97 -3.32
N ALA A 23 3.81 9.38 -2.16
CA ALA A 23 4.89 8.39 -2.05
C ALA A 23 4.63 7.14 -2.91
N LEU A 24 3.38 6.64 -2.90
CA LEU A 24 2.96 5.51 -3.74
C LEU A 24 3.04 5.82 -5.24
N VAL A 25 2.54 6.99 -5.64
CA VAL A 25 2.40 7.36 -7.06
C VAL A 25 3.73 7.77 -7.67
N ASP A 26 4.54 8.58 -7.00
CA ASP A 26 5.75 9.14 -7.62
C ASP A 26 6.92 8.15 -7.64
N THR A 27 7.06 7.32 -6.59
CA THR A 27 8.26 6.48 -6.44
C THR A 27 8.01 5.04 -6.88
N GLN A 28 6.91 4.42 -6.44
CA GLN A 28 6.70 3.00 -6.69
C GLN A 28 6.21 2.74 -8.12
N ILE A 29 5.23 3.52 -8.60
CA ILE A 29 4.67 3.33 -9.96
C ILE A 29 5.76 3.57 -11.03
N ALA A 30 6.53 4.65 -10.91
CA ALA A 30 7.62 4.94 -11.85
C ALA A 30 8.67 3.82 -11.87
N TRP A 31 9.04 3.28 -10.71
CA TRP A 31 9.96 2.14 -10.62
C TRP A 31 9.38 0.87 -11.27
N PHE A 32 8.10 0.55 -11.02
CA PHE A 32 7.43 -0.59 -11.65
C PHE A 32 7.39 -0.44 -13.18
N GLU A 33 6.98 0.73 -13.69
CA GLU A 33 6.92 1.00 -15.13
C GLU A 33 8.29 0.81 -15.80
N GLN A 34 9.37 1.28 -15.16
CA GLN A 34 10.73 1.08 -15.64
C GLN A 34 11.10 -0.41 -15.69
N VAL A 35 10.93 -1.14 -14.58
CA VAL A 35 11.30 -2.56 -14.49
C VAL A 35 10.50 -3.42 -15.47
N LEU A 36 9.21 -3.16 -15.62
CA LEU A 36 8.34 -3.87 -16.56
C LEU A 36 8.78 -3.62 -18.00
N SER A 37 9.16 -2.39 -18.34
CA SER A 37 9.71 -2.04 -19.65
C SER A 37 11.03 -2.77 -19.94
N GLU A 38 11.96 -2.74 -18.99
CA GLU A 38 13.27 -3.41 -19.10
C GLU A 38 13.12 -4.94 -19.25
N ARG A 39 12.15 -5.52 -18.55
CA ARG A 39 11.81 -6.95 -18.63
C ARG A 39 10.92 -7.32 -19.82
N ARG A 40 10.47 -6.33 -20.61
CA ARG A 40 9.57 -6.50 -21.77
C ARG A 40 8.26 -7.20 -21.42
N ILE A 41 7.69 -6.86 -20.26
CA ILE A 41 6.40 -7.40 -19.82
C ILE A 41 5.31 -6.40 -20.24
N ALA A 42 4.37 -6.82 -21.10
CA ALA A 42 3.26 -5.96 -21.47
C ALA A 42 2.13 -6.06 -20.44
N PRO A 43 1.42 -4.96 -20.13
CA PRO A 43 0.25 -5.01 -19.25
C PRO A 43 -0.86 -5.95 -19.71
N ALA A 44 -0.95 -6.20 -21.02
CA ALA A 44 -1.89 -7.17 -21.60
C ALA A 44 -1.55 -8.63 -21.22
N ASP A 45 -0.33 -8.90 -20.77
CA ASP A 45 0.13 -10.22 -20.35
C ASP A 45 -0.12 -10.47 -18.85
N TYR A 46 -0.63 -9.47 -18.12
CA TYR A 46 -0.94 -9.63 -16.71
C TYR A 46 -2.14 -10.57 -16.55
N PRO A 47 -2.04 -11.62 -15.71
CA PRO A 47 -3.19 -12.46 -15.41
C PRO A 47 -4.22 -11.63 -14.63
N ASP A 48 -5.35 -11.32 -15.27
CA ASP A 48 -6.42 -10.50 -14.73
C ASP A 48 -7.55 -11.33 -14.07
N ASP A 49 -7.45 -12.65 -14.15
CA ASP A 49 -8.45 -13.63 -13.76
C ASP A 49 -8.14 -14.38 -12.45
N LEU A 50 -6.99 -14.10 -11.81
CA LEU A 50 -6.61 -14.74 -10.55
C LEU A 50 -7.65 -14.44 -9.45
N PRO A 51 -8.36 -15.45 -8.91
CA PRO A 51 -9.49 -15.21 -8.00
C PRO A 51 -9.13 -14.44 -6.74
N GLY A 52 -7.92 -14.66 -6.21
CA GLY A 52 -7.40 -13.94 -5.04
C GLY A 52 -7.17 -12.45 -5.32
N VAL A 53 -6.60 -12.13 -6.49
CA VAL A 53 -6.33 -10.75 -6.92
C VAL A 53 -7.63 -10.00 -7.17
N GLN A 54 -8.59 -10.63 -7.85
CA GLN A 54 -9.91 -10.06 -8.10
C GLN A 54 -10.65 -9.76 -6.79
N ARG A 55 -10.71 -10.73 -5.87
CA ARG A 55 -11.35 -10.55 -4.56
C ARG A 55 -10.73 -9.40 -3.77
N PHE A 56 -9.41 -9.31 -3.77
CA PHE A 56 -8.68 -8.24 -3.08
C PHE A 56 -8.99 -6.87 -3.70
N ARG A 57 -8.83 -6.74 -5.02
CA ARG A 57 -9.14 -5.52 -5.79
C ARG A 57 -10.57 -5.06 -5.54
N ASP A 58 -11.53 -5.96 -5.71
CA ASP A 58 -12.95 -5.63 -5.60
C ASP A 58 -13.32 -5.27 -4.15
N GLY A 59 -12.69 -5.92 -3.17
CA GLY A 59 -12.79 -5.54 -1.75
C GLY A 59 -12.29 -4.11 -1.50
N MET A 60 -11.09 -3.77 -1.97
CA MET A 60 -10.52 -2.43 -1.85
C MET A 60 -11.40 -1.37 -2.53
N LEU A 61 -11.90 -1.66 -3.75
CA LEU A 61 -12.77 -0.74 -4.48
C LEU A 61 -14.13 -0.55 -3.78
N ARG A 62 -14.73 -1.61 -3.25
CA ARG A 62 -15.97 -1.53 -2.47
C ARG A 62 -15.76 -0.69 -1.22
N THR A 63 -14.71 -0.94 -0.43
CA THR A 63 -14.42 -0.16 0.77
C THR A 63 -14.10 1.29 0.45
N ALA A 64 -13.36 1.56 -0.64
CA ALA A 64 -13.14 2.93 -1.08
C ALA A 64 -14.47 3.63 -1.38
N ARG A 65 -15.40 2.99 -2.11
CA ARG A 65 -16.70 3.59 -2.46
C ARG A 65 -17.63 3.74 -1.26
N GLN A 66 -17.77 2.71 -0.44
CA GLN A 66 -18.86 2.61 0.54
C GLN A 66 -18.39 2.71 2.00
N GLY A 67 -17.12 2.42 2.28
CA GLY A 67 -16.59 2.36 3.63
C GLY A 67 -16.29 3.73 4.23
N SER A 68 -16.09 3.78 5.54
CA SER A 68 -15.66 4.98 6.26
C SER A 68 -14.17 5.28 6.05
N TYR A 69 -13.73 6.47 6.47
CA TYR A 69 -12.31 6.82 6.48
C TYR A 69 -11.49 5.78 7.27
N GLU A 70 -11.98 5.38 8.42
CA GLU A 70 -11.35 4.41 9.31
C GLU A 70 -11.20 3.03 8.66
N GLN A 71 -12.22 2.58 7.91
CA GLN A 71 -12.15 1.32 7.17
C GLN A 71 -11.11 1.39 6.03
N ILE A 72 -11.01 2.54 5.34
CA ILE A 72 -10.01 2.75 4.30
C ILE A 72 -8.60 2.73 4.90
N VAL A 73 -8.36 3.48 5.99
CA VAL A 73 -7.07 3.52 6.68
C VAL A 73 -6.69 2.15 7.23
N THR A 74 -7.66 1.38 7.74
CA THR A 74 -7.41 0.00 8.23
C THR A 74 -6.91 -0.92 7.12
N LEU A 75 -7.48 -0.83 5.90
CA LEU A 75 -7.01 -1.62 4.77
C LEU A 75 -5.60 -1.19 4.32
N MET A 76 -5.34 0.11 4.28
CA MET A 76 -4.01 0.64 3.95
C MET A 76 -2.96 0.17 4.96
N PHE A 77 -3.27 0.30 6.26
CA PHE A 77 -2.44 -0.21 7.35
C PHE A 77 -2.14 -1.69 7.18
N GLY A 78 -3.17 -2.52 6.97
CA GLY A 78 -2.99 -3.97 6.83
C GLY A 78 -2.08 -4.34 5.64
N ALA A 79 -2.18 -3.60 4.53
CA ALA A 79 -1.28 -3.76 3.40
C ALA A 79 0.15 -3.33 3.77
N GLU A 80 0.36 -2.06 4.11
CA GLU A 80 1.70 -1.51 4.38
C GLU A 80 2.43 -2.26 5.50
N TRP A 81 1.73 -2.60 6.59
CA TRP A 81 2.32 -3.34 7.70
C TRP A 81 2.79 -4.74 7.30
N MET A 82 1.95 -5.48 6.56
CA MET A 82 2.32 -6.82 6.09
C MET A 82 3.53 -6.77 5.16
N TYR A 83 3.56 -5.82 4.22
CA TYR A 83 4.70 -5.63 3.31
C TYR A 83 5.97 -5.28 4.08
N TYR A 84 5.91 -4.34 5.03
CA TYR A 84 7.08 -3.92 5.80
C TYR A 84 7.74 -5.07 6.54
N PHE A 85 6.99 -5.79 7.39
CA PHE A 85 7.58 -6.83 8.22
C PHE A 85 8.14 -8.00 7.40
N TRP A 86 7.45 -8.36 6.31
CA TRP A 86 7.96 -9.38 5.41
C TRP A 86 9.21 -8.90 4.66
N CYS A 87 9.19 -7.69 4.10
CA CYS A 87 10.33 -7.15 3.34
C CYS A 87 11.54 -6.89 4.22
N ARG A 88 11.34 -6.39 5.44
CA ARG A 88 12.42 -6.19 6.42
C ARG A 88 13.14 -7.50 6.72
N ARG A 89 12.40 -8.58 6.98
CA ARG A 89 12.98 -9.92 7.16
C ARG A 89 13.60 -10.46 5.86
N ALA A 90 12.95 -10.26 4.71
CA ALA A 90 13.47 -10.72 3.43
C ALA A 90 14.80 -10.03 3.07
N SER A 91 14.96 -8.74 3.41
CA SER A 91 16.17 -7.94 3.14
C SER A 91 17.42 -8.45 3.84
N GLU A 92 17.26 -9.26 4.90
CA GLU A 92 18.37 -9.90 5.63
C GLU A 92 18.96 -11.09 4.86
N HIS A 93 18.27 -11.56 3.83
CA HIS A 93 18.70 -12.63 2.95
C HIS A 93 19.11 -12.08 1.58
N ARG A 94 20.01 -12.78 0.89
CA ARG A 94 20.46 -12.39 -0.43
C ARG A 94 19.42 -12.70 -1.51
N GLN A 95 19.07 -11.69 -2.30
CA GLN A 95 18.32 -11.82 -3.55
C GLN A 95 19.31 -11.88 -4.72
N SER A 96 19.12 -12.83 -5.63
CA SER A 96 19.92 -12.96 -6.86
C SER A 96 19.52 -11.96 -7.93
N ASP A 97 18.23 -11.63 -7.99
CA ASP A 97 17.65 -10.68 -8.93
C ASP A 97 17.72 -9.26 -8.33
N ALA A 98 18.33 -8.33 -9.07
CA ALA A 98 18.57 -6.97 -8.61
C ALA A 98 17.28 -6.14 -8.48
N ASP A 99 16.28 -6.36 -9.33
CA ASP A 99 15.01 -5.64 -9.26
C ASP A 99 14.19 -6.16 -8.09
N VAL A 100 14.19 -7.48 -7.87
CA VAL A 100 13.55 -8.07 -6.67
C VAL A 100 14.23 -7.56 -5.40
N ARG A 101 15.56 -7.43 -5.40
CA ARG A 101 16.28 -6.84 -4.27
C ARG A 101 15.84 -5.40 -4.01
N ARG A 102 15.82 -4.56 -5.05
CA ARG A 102 15.42 -3.15 -4.91
C ARG A 102 13.98 -3.02 -4.42
N TRP A 103 13.09 -3.88 -4.90
CA TRP A 103 11.70 -3.91 -4.45
C TRP A 103 11.57 -4.25 -2.97
N VAL A 104 12.31 -5.26 -2.49
CA VAL A 104 12.36 -5.64 -1.07
C VAL A 104 12.92 -4.49 -0.23
N GLU A 105 14.01 -3.87 -0.66
CA GLU A 105 14.64 -2.75 0.05
C GLU A 105 13.69 -1.56 0.18
N MET A 106 13.00 -1.17 -0.91
CA MET A 106 12.03 -0.06 -0.92
C MET A 106 10.92 -0.20 0.13
N HIS A 107 10.50 -1.44 0.42
CA HIS A 107 9.46 -1.73 1.41
C HIS A 107 10.03 -2.04 2.80
N ALA A 108 11.36 -2.04 2.94
CA ALA A 108 12.07 -2.23 4.21
C ALA A 108 12.71 -0.93 4.74
N GLU A 109 12.63 0.17 3.98
CA GLU A 109 13.09 1.51 4.32
C GLU A 109 12.29 2.11 5.50
N ASP A 110 12.92 2.98 6.27
CA ASP A 110 12.34 3.59 7.47
C ASP A 110 11.15 4.49 7.14
N GLU A 111 11.18 5.15 5.98
CA GLU A 111 10.07 5.96 5.47
C GLU A 111 8.80 5.12 5.30
N PHE A 112 8.95 3.88 4.81
CA PHE A 112 7.83 2.95 4.64
C PHE A 112 7.28 2.49 6.00
N TYR A 113 8.16 2.25 6.97
CA TYR A 113 7.75 1.95 8.35
C TYR A 113 6.96 3.10 8.99
N GLN A 114 7.44 4.33 8.84
CA GLN A 114 6.79 5.51 9.42
C GLN A 114 5.37 5.69 8.86
N GLN A 115 5.14 5.42 7.58
CA GLN A 115 3.81 5.44 6.98
C GLN A 115 2.88 4.40 7.62
N ALA A 116 3.35 3.15 7.73
CA ALA A 116 2.59 2.08 8.32
C ALA A 116 2.26 2.34 9.81
N ALA A 117 3.21 2.87 10.59
CA ALA A 117 3.02 3.22 12.00
C ALA A 117 2.00 4.36 12.19
N LEU A 118 2.01 5.38 11.32
CA LEU A 118 1.01 6.44 11.34
C LEU A 118 -0.39 5.93 11.00
N ALA A 119 -0.49 4.95 10.11
CA ALA A 119 -1.77 4.29 9.82
C ALA A 119 -2.25 3.46 11.04
N GLU A 120 -1.34 2.78 11.75
CA GLU A 120 -1.64 2.07 13.00
C GLU A 120 -2.28 2.99 14.05
N GLU A 121 -1.62 4.11 14.36
CA GLU A 121 -2.07 5.06 15.38
C GLU A 121 -3.51 5.54 15.12
N ARG A 122 -3.85 5.72 13.85
CA ARG A 122 -5.18 6.18 13.40
C ARG A 122 -6.24 5.10 13.44
N THR A 123 -5.87 3.81 13.42
CA THR A 123 -6.80 2.69 13.58
C THR A 123 -6.99 2.28 15.04
N ARG A 124 -6.09 2.71 15.94
CA ARG A 124 -6.14 2.40 17.38
C ARG A 124 -7.48 2.73 18.07
N PRO A 125 -8.18 3.84 17.78
CA PRO A 125 -9.49 4.12 18.37
C PRO A 125 -10.55 3.05 18.07
N LEU A 126 -10.48 2.39 16.91
CA LEU A 126 -11.41 1.33 16.52
C LEU A 126 -11.20 0.03 17.32
N ARG A 127 -9.97 -0.23 17.78
CA ARG A 127 -9.63 -1.46 18.53
C ARG A 127 -10.13 -1.44 19.96
N HIS A 128 -10.41 -0.26 20.53
CA HIS A 128 -10.91 -0.09 21.90
C HIS A 128 -12.40 0.24 21.99
N GLY A 129 -13.05 0.54 20.86
CA GLY A 129 -14.51 0.73 20.76
C GLY A 129 -15.31 -0.54 20.51
N ALA A 130 -14.66 -1.69 20.29
CA ALA A 130 -15.30 -2.99 20.18
C ALA A 130 -15.49 -3.60 21.58
N LYS A 131 -16.53 -3.16 22.29
CA LYS A 131 -17.12 -3.86 23.44
C LYS A 131 -18.59 -4.12 23.17
#